data_AF-A0A2E2MDE2-F1
#
_entry.id   AF-A0A2E2MDE2-F1
#
_cell.length_a   1.000
_cell.length_b   1.000
_cell.length_c   1.000
_cell.angle_alpha   90.00
_cell.angle_beta   90.00
_cell.angle_gamma   90.00
#
_symmetry.space_group_name_H-M   'P 1'
#
loop_
_entity.id
_entity.type
_entity.pdbx_description
1 polymer ?
#
loop_
_entity_poly.entity_id
_entity_poly.type
_entity_poly.pdbx_seq_one_letter_code
_entity_poly.pdbx_strand_id
1 'polypeptide(L)'
;MAAKAILISEGVQGLSLRRLATSLDMTTGGFYWLFDNFDTLLEELRTHWETENSRSFDENFECAGPGSKARYIGYLRILFNTSLFDPAYDNAVRDWARSSPETATAVQRVDAKRIAQLKSMYEGFGYEEGASRVKAESAYYHQVGYFTVGVTEALESRLSKIPYYAEFIQPGIIPKDTPLDDLKKMLIIDEPSEASAGSS
;
A
#
# COMPACT_ATOMS: atom_id res chain seq x y z
N MET A 1 -13.52 1.32 7.90
CA MET A 1 -13.63 2.21 9.08
C MET A 1 -14.09 3.59 8.64
N ALA A 2 -15.05 4.21 9.35
CA ALA A 2 -15.61 5.53 8.98
C ALA A 2 -14.55 6.66 8.95
N ALA A 3 -13.64 6.70 9.92
CA ALA A 3 -12.58 7.72 9.94
C ALA A 3 -11.58 7.57 8.78
N LYS A 4 -11.27 6.36 8.32
CA LYS A 4 -10.50 6.15 7.08
C LYS A 4 -11.20 6.79 5.87
N ALA A 5 -12.51 6.56 5.72
CA ALA A 5 -13.27 7.12 4.60
C ALA A 5 -13.33 8.65 4.64
N ILE A 6 -13.51 9.24 5.82
CA ILE A 6 -13.47 10.71 6.00
C ILE A 6 -12.07 11.25 5.71
N LEU A 7 -11.00 10.59 6.20
CA LEU A 7 -9.63 11.02 5.94
C LEU A 7 -9.33 11.04 4.43
N ILE A 8 -9.75 10.00 3.70
CA ILE A 8 -9.53 9.89 2.26
C ILE A 8 -10.28 10.98 1.48
N SER A 9 -11.52 11.29 1.86
CA SER A 9 -12.40 12.19 1.10
C SER A 9 -12.26 13.67 1.49
N GLU A 10 -12.02 13.95 2.76
CA GLU A 10 -12.04 15.31 3.33
C GLU A 10 -10.70 15.72 3.96
N GLY A 11 -9.73 14.81 4.04
CA GLY A 11 -8.47 15.03 4.75
C GLY A 11 -8.64 15.09 6.26
N VAL A 12 -7.54 15.36 6.97
CA VAL A 12 -7.53 15.37 8.45
C VAL A 12 -8.50 16.42 9.03
N GLN A 13 -8.73 17.53 8.32
CA GLN A 13 -9.63 18.59 8.77
C GLN A 13 -11.11 18.17 8.80
N GLY A 14 -11.47 17.11 8.06
CA GLY A 14 -12.81 16.53 8.11
C GLY A 14 -13.07 15.68 9.36
N LEU A 15 -12.02 15.26 10.08
CA LEU A 15 -12.14 14.40 11.24
C LEU A 15 -12.61 15.18 12.47
N SER A 16 -13.65 14.69 13.13
CA SER A 16 -14.06 15.14 14.46
C SER A 16 -14.90 14.04 15.14
N LEU A 17 -14.84 13.98 16.47
CA LEU A 17 -15.63 13.01 17.25
C LEU A 17 -17.13 13.12 16.93
N ARG A 18 -17.65 14.36 16.79
CA ARG A 18 -19.08 14.59 16.48
C ARG A 18 -19.48 14.03 15.11
N ARG A 19 -18.66 14.25 14.08
CA ARG A 19 -18.94 13.72 12.73
C ARG A 19 -18.89 12.21 12.71
N LEU A 20 -17.91 11.61 13.40
CA LEU A 20 -17.78 10.17 13.49
C LEU A 20 -18.96 9.53 14.23
N ALA A 21 -19.37 10.08 15.38
CA ALA A 21 -20.56 9.65 16.10
C ALA A 21 -21.80 9.68 15.20
N THR A 22 -21.98 10.77 14.43
CA THR A 22 -23.08 10.92 13.48
C THR A 22 -23.00 9.87 12.36
N SER A 23 -21.81 9.61 11.82
CA SER A 23 -21.62 8.63 10.74
C SER A 23 -21.85 7.18 11.18
N LEU A 24 -21.78 6.90 12.48
CA LEU A 24 -21.93 5.58 13.08
C LEU A 24 -23.29 5.39 13.76
N ASP A 25 -24.21 6.35 13.60
CA ASP A 25 -25.54 6.39 14.27
C ASP A 25 -25.45 6.21 15.80
N MET A 26 -24.36 6.73 16.39
CA MET A 26 -24.11 6.66 17.83
C MET A 26 -24.46 7.98 18.52
N THR A 27 -24.97 7.89 19.74
CA THR A 27 -25.08 9.09 20.60
C THR A 27 -23.70 9.66 20.89
N THR A 28 -23.60 10.97 21.01
CA THR A 28 -22.33 11.65 21.33
C THR A 28 -21.70 11.09 22.61
N GLY A 29 -22.51 10.78 23.63
CA GLY A 29 -22.04 10.16 24.88
C GLY A 29 -21.51 8.74 24.73
N GLY A 30 -22.11 7.90 23.87
CA GLY A 30 -21.60 6.56 23.57
C GLY A 30 -20.29 6.57 22.78
N PHE A 31 -20.08 7.61 21.96
CA PHE A 31 -18.86 7.74 21.17
C PHE A 31 -17.66 8.23 22.00
N TYR A 32 -17.87 9.15 22.94
CA TYR A 32 -16.84 9.56 23.92
C TYR A 32 -16.41 8.41 24.86
N TRP A 33 -17.14 7.30 24.91
CA TRP A 33 -16.72 6.11 25.65
C TRP A 33 -15.81 5.20 24.81
N LEU A 34 -15.95 5.21 23.48
CA LEU A 34 -15.12 4.41 22.57
C LEU A 34 -13.73 5.04 22.38
N PHE A 35 -13.64 6.36 22.48
CA PHE A 35 -12.38 7.11 22.40
C PHE A 35 -12.31 8.12 23.54
N ASP A 36 -11.32 7.96 24.42
CA ASP A 36 -11.09 8.86 25.56
C ASP A 36 -10.98 10.34 25.12
N ASN A 37 -10.36 10.58 23.96
CA ASN A 37 -10.27 11.90 23.32
C ASN A 37 -9.98 11.79 21.81
N PHE A 38 -9.96 12.94 21.14
CA PHE A 38 -9.71 13.03 19.70
C PHE A 38 -8.28 12.60 19.32
N ASP A 39 -7.29 12.80 20.18
CA ASP A 39 -5.91 12.39 19.91
C ASP A 39 -5.77 10.86 19.91
N THR A 40 -6.50 10.15 20.79
CA THR A 40 -6.59 8.69 20.80
C THR A 40 -7.13 8.15 19.47
N LEU A 41 -8.19 8.77 18.93
CA LEU A 41 -8.73 8.42 17.61
C LEU A 41 -7.68 8.61 16.51
N LEU A 42 -6.94 9.72 16.53
CA LEU A 42 -5.90 9.98 15.53
C LEU A 42 -4.77 8.94 15.63
N GLU A 43 -4.39 8.53 16.83
CA GLU A 43 -3.38 7.49 17.04
C GLU A 43 -3.84 6.12 16.53
N GLU A 44 -5.09 5.74 16.81
CA GLU A 44 -5.66 4.51 16.27
C GLU A 44 -5.74 4.54 14.74
N LEU A 45 -6.07 5.68 14.15
CA LEU A 45 -6.12 5.83 12.69
C LEU A 45 -4.72 5.70 12.06
N ARG A 46 -3.68 6.27 12.69
CA ARG A 46 -2.26 6.07 12.29
C ARG A 46 -1.87 4.61 12.38
N THR A 47 -2.14 3.96 13.50
CA THR A 47 -1.81 2.54 13.74
C THR A 47 -2.53 1.63 12.74
N HIS A 48 -3.81 1.91 12.47
CA HIS A 48 -4.59 1.21 11.46
C HIS A 48 -3.99 1.38 10.07
N TRP A 49 -3.58 2.60 9.69
CA TRP A 49 -2.88 2.82 8.43
C TRP A 49 -1.56 2.06 8.34
N GLU A 50 -0.70 2.19 9.35
CA GLU A 50 0.62 1.55 9.40
C GLU A 50 0.49 0.03 9.27
N THR A 51 -0.54 -0.55 9.90
CA THR A 51 -0.84 -1.99 9.83
C THR A 51 -1.39 -2.39 8.46
N GLU A 52 -2.51 -1.79 8.03
CA GLU A 52 -3.24 -2.26 6.84
C GLU A 52 -2.47 -2.01 5.54
N ASN A 53 -1.77 -0.87 5.41
CA ASN A 53 -0.97 -0.59 4.21
C ASN A 53 0.43 -1.25 4.23
N SER A 54 0.80 -1.95 5.31
CA SER A 54 2.07 -2.70 5.39
C SER A 54 1.93 -4.21 5.41
N ARG A 55 0.85 -4.74 5.98
CA ARG A 55 0.62 -6.17 6.25
C ARG A 55 0.98 -7.07 5.06
N SER A 56 0.38 -6.85 3.90
CA SER A 56 0.59 -7.74 2.73
C SER A 56 2.01 -7.70 2.20
N PHE A 57 2.69 -6.56 2.33
CA PHE A 57 4.09 -6.47 1.95
C PHE A 57 4.98 -7.19 2.97
N ASP A 58 4.71 -7.02 4.26
CA ASP A 58 5.44 -7.71 5.33
C ASP A 58 5.35 -9.24 5.11
N GLU A 59 4.15 -9.76 4.87
CA GLU A 59 3.93 -11.17 4.53
C GLU A 59 4.72 -11.61 3.29
N ASN A 60 4.73 -10.79 2.23
CA ASN A 60 5.47 -11.07 0.99
C ASN A 60 6.99 -11.14 1.19
N PHE A 61 7.57 -10.32 2.08
CA PHE A 61 9.02 -10.25 2.29
C PHE A 61 9.52 -11.12 3.44
N GLU A 62 8.71 -11.40 4.47
CA GLU A 62 9.10 -12.15 5.68
C GLU A 62 8.95 -13.66 5.54
N CYS A 63 8.13 -14.15 4.61
CA CYS A 63 7.99 -15.58 4.36
C CYS A 63 9.33 -16.20 3.89
N ALA A 64 9.77 -17.29 4.54
CA ALA A 64 11.03 -17.99 4.27
C ALA A 64 11.11 -18.70 2.90
N GLY A 65 10.14 -18.49 2.01
CA GLY A 65 9.86 -19.32 0.83
C GLY A 65 10.09 -18.71 -0.56
N PRO A 66 9.88 -17.39 -0.82
CA PRO A 66 10.01 -16.87 -2.18
C PRO A 66 11.42 -16.30 -2.47
N GLY A 67 12.03 -16.70 -3.58
CA GLY A 67 13.21 -16.02 -4.13
C GLY A 67 12.90 -14.58 -4.57
N SER A 68 13.92 -13.74 -4.80
CA SER A 68 13.75 -12.31 -5.11
C SER A 68 12.80 -12.04 -6.28
N LYS A 69 12.76 -12.92 -7.29
CA LYS A 69 11.78 -12.80 -8.39
C LYS A 69 10.34 -12.95 -7.90
N ALA A 70 10.07 -13.94 -7.06
CA ALA A 70 8.72 -14.14 -6.51
C ALA A 70 8.32 -12.97 -5.58
N ARG A 71 9.26 -12.45 -4.77
CA ARG A 71 9.03 -11.23 -3.95
C ARG A 71 8.68 -10.02 -4.80
N TYR A 72 9.33 -9.83 -5.94
CA TYR A 72 9.01 -8.74 -6.86
C TYR A 72 7.61 -8.90 -7.48
N ILE A 73 7.24 -10.10 -7.91
CA ILE A 73 5.89 -10.37 -8.45
C ILE A 73 4.81 -10.16 -7.37
N GLY A 74 5.05 -10.62 -6.14
CA GLY A 74 4.15 -10.37 -5.01
C GLY A 74 4.03 -8.89 -4.66
N TYR A 75 5.14 -8.15 -4.68
CA TYR A 75 5.13 -6.69 -4.53
C TYR A 75 4.27 -6.03 -5.61
N LEU A 76 4.43 -6.40 -6.89
CA LEU A 76 3.57 -5.89 -7.95
C LEU A 76 2.09 -6.23 -7.72
N ARG A 77 1.76 -7.49 -7.38
CA ARG A 77 0.37 -7.90 -7.10
C ARG A 77 -0.29 -7.02 -6.04
N ILE A 78 0.43 -6.71 -4.97
CA ILE A 78 -0.06 -5.81 -3.91
C ILE A 78 -0.35 -4.41 -4.49
N LEU A 79 0.53 -3.87 -5.34
CA LEU A 79 0.30 -2.56 -5.97
C LEU A 79 -0.85 -2.52 -6.98
N PHE A 80 -1.30 -3.66 -7.49
CA PHE A 80 -2.45 -3.77 -8.38
C PHE A 80 -3.77 -4.05 -7.63
N ASN A 81 -3.72 -4.40 -6.35
CA ASN A 81 -4.90 -4.75 -5.56
C ASN A 81 -5.11 -3.73 -4.42
N THR A 82 -6.13 -2.89 -4.56
CA THR A 82 -6.46 -1.83 -3.59
C THR A 82 -6.92 -2.36 -2.22
N SER A 83 -7.31 -3.64 -2.14
CA SER A 83 -7.63 -4.30 -0.88
C SER A 83 -6.37 -4.71 -0.10
N LEU A 84 -5.22 -4.86 -0.78
CA LEU A 84 -3.93 -5.19 -0.15
C LEU A 84 -3.06 -3.95 0.14
N PHE A 85 -3.22 -2.91 -0.66
CA PHE A 85 -2.61 -1.61 -0.45
C PHE A 85 -3.54 -0.54 -1.00
N ASP A 86 -4.04 0.34 -0.14
CA ASP A 86 -4.95 1.42 -0.54
C ASP A 86 -4.13 2.71 -0.83
N PRO A 87 -3.94 3.10 -2.11
CA PRO A 87 -3.12 4.26 -2.44
C PRO A 87 -3.80 5.58 -2.06
N ALA A 88 -5.13 5.62 -2.03
CA ALA A 88 -5.87 6.82 -1.62
C ALA A 88 -5.69 7.05 -0.12
N TYR A 89 -5.70 5.97 0.67
CA TYR A 89 -5.40 6.05 2.10
C TYR A 89 -3.95 6.46 2.37
N ASP A 90 -3.00 5.90 1.61
CA ASP A 90 -1.58 6.26 1.69
C ASP A 90 -1.36 7.75 1.44
N ASN A 91 -1.92 8.27 0.35
CA ASN A 91 -1.83 9.68 -0.01
C ASN A 91 -2.46 10.58 1.06
N ALA A 92 -3.63 10.22 1.59
CA ALA A 92 -4.30 11.02 2.61
C ALA A 92 -3.49 11.11 3.93
N VAL A 93 -2.82 10.03 4.32
CA VAL A 93 -1.92 10.03 5.49
C VAL A 93 -0.64 10.83 5.21
N ARG A 94 -0.08 10.74 4.01
CA ARG A 94 1.09 11.56 3.61
C ARG A 94 0.75 13.05 3.57
N ASP A 95 -0.46 13.41 3.15
CA ASP A 95 -0.94 14.79 3.20
C ASP A 95 -1.11 15.26 4.64
N TRP A 96 -1.68 14.43 5.51
CA TRP A 96 -1.78 14.70 6.94
C TRP A 96 -0.41 14.87 7.62
N ALA A 97 0.59 14.09 7.22
CA ALA A 97 1.95 14.20 7.75
C ALA A 97 2.59 15.59 7.56
N ARG A 98 2.12 16.40 6.60
CA ARG A 98 2.60 17.78 6.42
C ARG A 98 2.27 18.71 7.59
N SER A 99 1.25 18.38 8.38
CA SER A 99 0.80 19.20 9.52
C SER A 99 0.82 18.46 10.86
N SER A 100 1.26 17.21 10.92
CA SER A 100 1.38 16.43 12.17
C SER A 100 2.74 15.73 12.24
N PRO A 101 3.63 16.15 13.18
CA PRO A 101 4.91 15.47 13.41
C PRO A 101 4.78 13.99 13.77
N GLU A 102 3.72 13.62 14.49
CA GLU A 102 3.42 12.24 14.90
C GLU A 102 3.10 11.38 13.67
N THR A 103 2.26 11.89 12.77
CA THR A 103 1.95 11.22 11.50
C THR A 103 3.17 11.16 10.58
N ALA A 104 3.98 12.22 10.53
CA ALA A 104 5.24 12.20 9.78
C ALA A 104 6.20 11.11 10.28
N THR A 105 6.27 10.92 11.60
CA THR A 105 7.06 9.85 12.21
C THR A 105 6.52 8.47 11.84
N ALA A 106 5.20 8.28 11.82
CA ALA A 106 4.59 7.02 11.37
C ALA A 106 4.90 6.73 9.88
N VAL A 107 4.79 7.75 9.01
CA VAL A 107 5.16 7.63 7.59
C VAL A 107 6.63 7.23 7.44
N GLN A 108 7.53 7.88 8.17
CA GLN A 108 8.96 7.54 8.12
C GLN A 108 9.25 6.09 8.52
N ARG A 109 8.52 5.52 9.50
CA ARG A 109 8.66 4.10 9.88
C ARG A 109 8.25 3.17 8.75
N VAL A 110 7.09 3.40 8.14
CA VAL A 110 6.60 2.61 7.01
C VAL A 110 7.55 2.71 5.82
N ASP A 111 7.97 3.93 5.47
CA ASP A 111 8.90 4.20 4.38
C ASP A 111 10.23 3.45 4.60
N ALA A 112 10.81 3.55 5.81
CA ALA A 112 12.06 2.87 6.15
C ALA A 112 11.92 1.34 6.08
N LYS A 113 10.81 0.77 6.57
CA LYS A 113 10.54 -0.67 6.51
C LYS A 113 10.42 -1.16 5.07
N ARG A 114 9.65 -0.44 4.23
CA ARG A 114 9.47 -0.80 2.82
C ARG A 114 10.78 -0.73 2.04
N ILE A 115 11.59 0.31 2.27
CA ILE A 115 12.91 0.43 1.64
C ILE A 115 13.83 -0.73 2.07
N ALA A 116 13.84 -1.10 3.35
CA ALA A 116 14.65 -2.23 3.83
C ALA A 116 14.23 -3.56 3.18
N GLN A 117 12.92 -3.81 3.04
CA GLN A 117 12.39 -4.98 2.35
C GLN A 117 12.80 -5.02 0.88
N LEU A 118 12.64 -3.91 0.14
CA LEU A 118 13.07 -3.81 -1.25
C LEU A 118 14.59 -3.97 -1.39
N LYS A 119 15.38 -3.41 -0.46
CA LYS A 119 16.84 -3.60 -0.42
C LYS A 119 17.19 -5.08 -0.32
N SER A 120 16.56 -5.83 0.59
CA SER A 120 16.80 -7.27 0.74
C SER A 120 16.49 -8.07 -0.53
N MET A 121 15.48 -7.63 -1.30
CA MET A 121 15.14 -8.24 -2.59
C MET A 121 16.22 -7.99 -3.64
N TYR A 122 16.77 -6.78 -3.71
CA TYR A 122 17.89 -6.46 -4.59
C TYR A 122 19.16 -7.21 -4.21
N GLU A 123 19.48 -7.34 -2.92
CA GLU A 123 20.60 -8.16 -2.46
C GLU A 123 20.44 -9.63 -2.90
N GLY A 124 19.21 -10.17 -2.83
CA GLY A 124 18.91 -11.51 -3.33
C GLY A 124 18.96 -11.65 -4.86
N PHE A 125 18.97 -10.55 -5.63
CA PHE A 125 19.33 -10.57 -7.05
C PHE A 125 20.85 -10.52 -7.30
N GLY A 126 21.66 -10.36 -6.24
CA GLY A 126 23.13 -10.31 -6.31
C GLY A 126 23.71 -8.91 -6.48
N TYR A 127 22.93 -7.85 -6.27
CA TYR A 127 23.47 -6.49 -6.23
C TYR A 127 24.27 -6.24 -4.95
N GLU A 128 25.34 -5.45 -5.05
CA GLU A 128 26.08 -4.99 -3.87
C GLU A 128 25.21 -4.10 -2.97
N GLU A 129 25.63 -3.90 -1.73
CA GLU A 129 24.84 -3.19 -0.71
C GLU A 129 24.44 -1.77 -1.14
N GLY A 130 25.40 -0.98 -1.66
CA GLY A 130 25.15 0.39 -2.10
C GLY A 130 24.17 0.46 -3.27
N ALA A 131 24.36 -0.40 -4.27
CA ALA A 131 23.46 -0.51 -5.41
C ALA A 131 22.05 -0.95 -4.98
N SER A 132 21.95 -1.93 -4.08
CA SER A 132 20.68 -2.43 -3.54
C SER A 132 19.91 -1.35 -2.80
N ARG A 133 20.59 -0.53 -2.00
CA ARG A 133 20.02 0.63 -1.31
C ARG A 133 19.42 1.63 -2.30
N VAL A 134 20.21 2.12 -3.26
CA VAL A 134 19.76 3.14 -4.22
C VAL A 134 18.63 2.62 -5.10
N LYS A 135 18.68 1.35 -5.51
CA LYS A 135 17.61 0.71 -6.29
C LYS A 135 16.32 0.54 -5.48
N ALA A 136 16.41 0.21 -4.20
CA ALA A 136 15.27 0.13 -3.30
C ALA A 136 14.59 1.48 -3.11
N GLU A 137 15.37 2.52 -2.83
CA GLU A 137 14.91 3.91 -2.72
C GLU A 137 14.26 4.37 -4.04
N SER A 138 14.91 4.13 -5.18
CA SER A 138 14.37 4.50 -6.50
C SER A 138 13.04 3.82 -6.81
N ALA A 139 12.93 2.51 -6.56
CA ALA A 139 11.69 1.77 -6.77
C ALA A 139 10.56 2.26 -5.85
N TYR A 140 10.89 2.52 -4.58
CA TYR A 140 9.93 3.00 -3.60
C TYR A 140 9.44 4.42 -3.90
N TYR A 141 10.34 5.35 -4.21
CA TYR A 141 9.98 6.72 -4.55
C TYR A 141 9.21 6.80 -5.87
N HIS A 142 9.54 5.95 -6.84
CA HIS A 142 8.73 5.81 -8.03
C HIS A 142 7.31 5.33 -7.69
N GLN A 143 7.14 4.32 -6.84
CA GLN A 143 5.81 3.85 -6.39
C GLN A 143 5.03 5.00 -5.73
N VAL A 144 5.61 5.66 -4.74
CA VAL A 144 4.95 6.77 -4.02
C VAL A 144 4.58 7.86 -5.02
N GLY A 145 5.54 8.31 -5.84
CA GLY A 145 5.31 9.34 -6.85
C GLY A 145 4.22 8.97 -7.85
N TYR A 146 4.20 7.72 -8.32
CA TYR A 146 3.19 7.20 -9.25
C TYR A 146 1.77 7.36 -8.71
N PHE A 147 1.56 7.06 -7.42
CA PHE A 147 0.25 7.22 -6.79
C PHE A 147 -0.04 8.65 -6.35
N THR A 148 0.96 9.41 -5.93
CA THR A 148 0.79 10.81 -5.50
C THR A 148 0.42 11.73 -6.67
N VAL A 149 1.00 11.54 -7.86
CA VAL A 149 0.62 12.35 -9.04
C VAL A 149 -0.72 11.94 -9.64
N GLY A 150 -1.36 10.89 -9.12
CA GLY A 150 -2.69 10.47 -9.55
C GLY A 150 -2.74 9.94 -10.99
N VAL A 151 -1.72 9.19 -11.43
CA VAL A 151 -1.69 8.62 -12.79
C VAL A 151 -2.97 7.82 -13.04
N THR A 152 -3.80 8.31 -13.97
CA THR A 152 -5.03 7.65 -14.38
C THR A 152 -4.82 7.05 -15.76
N GLU A 153 -4.81 5.72 -15.84
CA GLU A 153 -4.66 5.00 -17.08
C GLU A 153 -5.47 3.71 -17.10
N ALA A 154 -5.79 3.21 -18.29
CA ALA A 154 -6.44 1.92 -18.43
C ALA A 154 -5.56 0.80 -17.88
N LEU A 155 -6.18 -0.24 -17.28
CA LEU A 155 -5.47 -1.38 -16.72
C LEU A 155 -4.51 -2.03 -17.73
N GLU A 156 -4.95 -2.17 -18.99
CA GLU A 156 -4.14 -2.75 -20.05
C GLU A 156 -2.90 -1.91 -20.37
N SER A 157 -3.05 -0.58 -20.42
CA SER A 157 -1.93 0.34 -20.58
C SER A 157 -0.94 0.21 -19.42
N ARG A 158 -1.44 0.16 -18.17
CA ARG A 158 -0.60 -0.02 -16.98
C ARG A 158 0.16 -1.35 -17.02
N LEU A 159 -0.52 -2.44 -17.35
CA LEU A 159 0.08 -3.78 -17.46
C LEU A 159 1.15 -3.84 -18.56
N SER A 160 0.89 -3.24 -19.73
CA SER A 160 1.83 -3.23 -20.85
C SER A 160 3.18 -2.56 -20.52
N LYS A 161 3.21 -1.67 -19.50
CA LYS A 161 4.43 -1.02 -19.01
C LYS A 161 5.24 -1.90 -18.07
N ILE A 162 4.67 -2.96 -17.50
CA ILE A 162 5.33 -3.76 -16.46
C ILE A 162 6.65 -4.37 -16.92
N PRO A 163 6.76 -5.01 -18.10
CA PRO A 163 8.05 -5.51 -18.57
C PRO A 163 9.11 -4.40 -18.69
N TYR A 164 8.72 -3.17 -19.02
CA TYR A 164 9.63 -2.03 -19.10
C TYR A 164 10.06 -1.52 -17.73
N TYR A 165 9.13 -1.43 -16.77
CA TYR A 165 9.48 -1.10 -15.38
C TYR A 165 10.39 -2.18 -14.76
N ALA A 166 10.14 -3.44 -15.07
CA ALA A 166 10.89 -4.57 -14.55
C ALA A 166 12.37 -4.57 -14.98
N GLU A 167 12.71 -3.97 -16.13
CA GLU A 167 14.10 -3.82 -16.57
C GLU A 167 14.94 -2.94 -15.63
N PHE A 168 14.33 -1.93 -15.00
CA PHE A 168 15.02 -1.10 -14.00
C PHE A 168 15.29 -1.86 -12.69
N ILE A 169 14.45 -2.86 -12.41
CA ILE A 169 14.55 -3.72 -11.24
C ILE A 169 15.65 -4.76 -11.49
N GLN A 170 15.41 -5.66 -12.43
CA GLN A 170 16.32 -6.73 -12.81
C GLN A 170 16.11 -7.04 -14.29
N PRO A 171 17.07 -6.74 -15.17
CA PRO A 171 16.95 -7.03 -16.60
C PRO A 171 16.53 -8.47 -16.88
N GLY A 172 15.54 -8.65 -17.74
CA GLY A 172 15.03 -9.97 -18.14
C GLY A 172 14.18 -10.71 -17.10
N ILE A 173 13.86 -10.10 -15.95
CA ILE A 173 13.02 -10.76 -14.93
C ILE A 173 11.60 -11.07 -15.45
N ILE A 174 11.06 -10.17 -16.27
CA ILE A 174 9.81 -10.30 -17.04
C ILE A 174 10.16 -9.98 -18.50
N PRO A 175 10.08 -10.95 -19.44
CA PRO A 175 10.37 -10.71 -20.85
C PRO A 175 9.49 -9.61 -21.47
N LYS A 176 10.05 -8.77 -22.34
CA LYS A 176 9.34 -7.65 -22.98
C LYS A 176 8.21 -8.09 -23.91
N ASP A 177 8.31 -9.30 -24.44
CA ASP A 177 7.34 -9.97 -25.29
C ASP A 177 6.29 -10.78 -24.50
N THR A 178 6.26 -10.67 -23.17
CA THR A 178 5.24 -11.34 -22.35
C THR A 178 3.83 -10.90 -22.79
N PRO A 179 2.95 -11.81 -23.22
CA PRO A 179 1.59 -11.47 -23.63
C PRO A 179 0.79 -10.79 -22.52
N LEU A 180 -0.10 -9.86 -22.89
CA LEU A 180 -0.92 -9.12 -21.93
C LEU A 180 -1.75 -10.06 -21.03
N ASP A 181 -2.30 -11.15 -21.58
CA ASP A 181 -3.09 -12.12 -20.81
C ASP A 181 -2.25 -12.85 -19.77
N ASP A 182 -0.97 -13.09 -20.05
CA ASP A 182 -0.06 -13.71 -19.09
C ASP A 182 0.35 -12.70 -18.00
N LEU A 183 0.52 -11.42 -18.35
CA LEU A 183 0.68 -10.34 -17.35
C LEU A 183 -0.55 -10.22 -16.45
N LYS A 184 -1.76 -10.30 -17.02
CA LYS A 184 -3.03 -10.31 -16.27
C LYS A 184 -3.05 -11.48 -15.28
N LYS A 185 -2.87 -12.72 -15.74
CA LYS A 185 -2.82 -13.91 -14.86
C LYS A 185 -1.73 -13.84 -13.80
N MET A 186 -0.60 -13.23 -14.15
CA MET A 186 0.54 -13.12 -13.23
C MET A 186 0.28 -12.12 -12.11
N LEU A 187 -0.38 -10.98 -12.39
CA LEU A 187 -0.43 -9.82 -11.48
C LEU A 187 -1.80 -9.51 -10.90
N ILE A 188 -2.86 -9.89 -11.61
CA ILE A 188 -4.23 -9.69 -11.15
C ILE A 188 -4.64 -10.97 -10.45
N ILE A 189 -4.71 -10.89 -9.13
CA ILE A 189 -5.29 -11.95 -8.31
C ILE A 189 -6.79 -11.69 -8.33
N ASP A 190 -7.56 -12.53 -9.03
CA ASP A 190 -9.01 -12.52 -8.86
C ASP A 190 -9.31 -12.83 -7.38
N GLU A 191 -10.18 -12.04 -6.75
CA GLU A 191 -10.77 -12.46 -5.48
C GLU A 191 -11.43 -13.84 -5.72
N PRO A 192 -11.36 -14.78 -4.77
CA PRO A 192 -12.23 -15.95 -4.85
C PRO A 192 -13.65 -15.42 -5.01
N SER A 193 -14.26 -15.68 -6.15
CA SER A 193 -15.67 -15.41 -6.37
C SER A 193 -16.43 -15.98 -5.17
N GLU A 194 -17.19 -15.15 -4.44
CA GLU A 194 -18.20 -15.60 -3.47
C GLU A 194 -19.36 -16.30 -4.23
N ALA A 195 -19.04 -17.34 -4.97
CA ALA A 195 -19.99 -18.16 -5.72
C ALA A 195 -19.78 -19.64 -5.36
N SER A 196 -19.98 -19.97 -4.07
CA SER A 196 -20.46 -21.30 -3.65
C SER A 196 -20.87 -21.36 -2.17
N ALA A 197 -21.37 -20.28 -1.58
CA ALA A 197 -22.07 -20.32 -0.29
C ALA A 197 -23.56 -20.08 -0.52
N GLY A 198 -24.21 -21.00 -1.23
CA GLY A 198 -25.63 -20.86 -1.58
C GLY A 198 -26.18 -21.94 -2.49
N SER A 199 -26.17 -23.20 -2.02
CA SER A 199 -27.08 -24.31 -2.38
C SER A 199 -26.46 -25.60 -1.80
N SER A 200 -27.06 -26.37 -0.91
CA SER A 200 -28.41 -26.48 -0.35
C SER A 200 -28.30 -27.19 1.00
#